data_AF-A0A3A5QSD5-F1
#
_entry.id   AF-A0A3A5QSD5-F1
#
_cell.length_a   1.000
_cell.length_b   1.000
_cell.length_c   1.000
_cell.angle_alpha   90.00
_cell.angle_beta   90.00
_cell.angle_gamma   90.00
#
_symmetry.space_group_name_H-M   'P 1'
#
loop_
_entity.id
_entity.type
_entity.pdbx_description
1 polymer ?
#
loop_
_entity_poly.entity_id
_entity_poly.type
_entity_poly.pdbx_seq_one_letter_code
_entity_poly.pdbx_strand_id
1 'polypeptide(L)' 'MIQHGGEIVPIETKAKENLRAKSLFTFVVSRPGMHGLRFSTSDYREQDWMTNIPLYAISTYF' A
#
# COMPACT_ATOMS: atom_id res chain seq x y z
N MET A 1 1.79 8.71 1.56
CA MET A 1 2.53 8.69 0.28
C MET A 1 3.96 9.11 0.54
N ILE A 2 4.92 8.48 -0.13
CA ILE A 2 6.35 8.84 -0.06
C ILE A 2 6.89 9.06 -1.47
N GLN A 3 8.00 9.77 -1.58
CA GLN A 3 8.75 9.88 -2.83
C GLN A 3 10.01 9.02 -2.70
N HIS A 4 10.19 8.07 -3.61
CA HIS A 4 11.38 7.21 -3.68
C HIS A 4 11.92 7.23 -5.10
N GLY A 5 13.18 7.62 -5.29
CA GLY A 5 13.82 7.61 -6.62
C GLY A 5 13.17 8.51 -7.70
N GLY A 6 12.33 9.48 -7.31
CA GLY A 6 11.55 10.31 -8.24
C GLY A 6 10.12 9.83 -8.48
N GLU A 7 9.76 8.65 -7.98
CA GLU A 7 8.42 8.08 -8.09
C GLU A 7 7.61 8.32 -6.80
N ILE A 8 6.32 8.62 -6.96
CA ILE A 8 5.39 8.79 -5.84
C ILE A 8 4.76 7.43 -5.54
N VAL A 9 5.05 6.88 -4.37
CA VAL A 9 4.48 5.63 -3.89
C VAL A 9 3.33 5.93 -2.94
N PRO A 10 2.08 5.59 -3.30
CA PRO A 10 0.95 5.75 -2.40
C PRO A 10 1.03 4.69 -1.31
N ILE A 11 1.00 5.18 -0.06
CA ILE A 11 1.06 4.34 1.14
C ILE A 11 -0.23 4.52 1.92
N GLU A 12 -0.80 3.41 2.37
CA GLU A 12 -1.92 3.38 3.31
C GLU A 12 -1.60 2.49 4.52
N THR A 13 -1.95 2.96 5.73
CA THR A 13 -1.81 2.18 6.97
C THR A 13 -3.18 1.84 7.54
N LYS A 14 -3.39 0.59 7.96
CA LYS A 14 -4.62 0.13 8.62
C LYS A 14 -4.31 -0.69 9.87
N ALA A 15 -4.86 -0.27 11.02
CA ALA A 15 -4.63 -0.93 12.30
C ALA A 15 -5.75 -1.89 12.75
N LYS A 16 -6.99 -1.81 12.21
CA LYS A 16 -8.09 -2.81 12.30
C LYS A 16 -9.38 -2.35 11.55
N GLU A 17 -10.34 -3.29 11.40
CA GLU A 17 -11.68 -3.32 10.75
C GLU A 17 -12.28 -2.05 10.09
N ASN A 18 -11.56 -1.40 9.19
CA ASN A 18 -12.24 -0.72 8.08
C ASN A 18 -11.64 -1.19 6.76
N LEU A 19 -11.98 -2.45 6.42
CA LEU A 19 -11.50 -3.18 5.23
C LEU A 19 -11.93 -2.54 3.90
N ARG A 20 -12.72 -1.46 3.92
CA ARG A 20 -13.14 -0.70 2.74
C ARG A 20 -12.61 0.73 2.78
N ALA A 21 -11.32 0.91 2.58
CA ALA A 21 -10.88 2.18 2.00
C ALA A 21 -10.62 1.93 0.51
N LYS A 22 -11.56 2.39 -0.32
CA LYS A 22 -11.42 2.40 -1.78
C LYS A 22 -10.42 3.46 -2.26
N SER A 23 -9.96 4.35 -1.37
CA SER A 23 -9.09 5.48 -1.70
C SER A 23 -7.77 5.05 -2.32
N LEU A 24 -7.06 4.08 -1.74
CA LEU A 24 -5.81 3.59 -2.30
C LEU A 24 -6.02 2.96 -3.69
N PHE A 25 -7.05 2.13 -3.83
CA PHE A 25 -7.40 1.50 -5.10
C PHE A 25 -7.72 2.55 -6.19
N THR A 26 -8.61 3.50 -5.90
CA THR A 26 -8.99 4.56 -6.83
C THR A 26 -7.79 5.42 -7.22
N PHE A 27 -6.89 5.72 -6.28
CA PHE A 27 -5.69 6.49 -6.56
C PHE A 27 -4.69 5.74 -7.47
N VAL A 28 -4.46 4.46 -7.21
CA VAL A 28 -3.55 3.64 -8.02
C VAL A 28 -4.13 3.39 -9.42
N VAL A 29 -5.38 2.96 -9.53
CA VAL A 29 -6.01 2.62 -10.82
C VAL A 29 -6.24 3.84 -11.71
N SER A 30 -6.39 5.04 -11.13
CA SER A 30 -6.48 6.28 -11.93
C SER A 30 -5.14 6.74 -12.50
N ARG A 31 -4.02 6.08 -12.16
CA ARG A 31 -2.66 6.49 -12.55
C ARG A 31 -1.90 5.28 -13.13
N PRO A 32 -1.82 5.15 -14.47
CA PRO A 32 -1.09 4.06 -15.12
C PRO A 32 0.37 4.01 -14.65
N GLY A 33 0.86 2.81 -14.35
CA GLY A 33 2.24 2.57 -13.87
C GLY A 33 2.44 2.76 -12.37
N MET A 34 1.40 3.08 -11.61
CA MET A 34 1.49 3.23 -10.16
C MET A 34 1.25 1.89 -9.45
N HIS A 35 1.98 1.65 -8.35
CA HIS A 35 1.80 0.49 -7.49
C HIS A 35 1.65 0.92 -6.03
N GLY A 36 0.63 0.42 -5.33
CA GLY A 36 0.33 0.81 -3.96
C GLY A 36 1.01 -0.04 -2.90
N LEU A 37 1.35 0.57 -1.76
CA LEU A 37 1.79 -0.15 -0.57
C LEU A 37 0.76 0.00 0.55
N ARG A 38 0.37 -1.13 1.14
CA ARG A 38 -0.54 -1.15 2.28
C ARG A 38 0.13 -1.81 3.47
N PHE A 39 0.17 -1.11 4.59
CA PHE A 39 0.64 -1.65 5.86
C PHE A 39 -0.55 -2.04 6.73
N SER A 40 -0.67 -3.31 7.11
CA SER A 40 -1.79 -3.77 7.93
C SER A 40 -1.45 -4.95 8.84
N THR A 41 -2.35 -5.30 9.76
CA THR A 41 -2.20 -6.49 10.61
C THR A 41 -2.44 -7.81 9.85
N SER A 42 -2.82 -7.74 8.57
CA SER A 42 -3.01 -8.92 7.71
C SER A 42 -1.70 -9.40 7.11
N ASP A 43 -1.68 -10.65 6.66
CA ASP A 43 -0.53 -11.29 6.04
C ASP A 43 -0.06 -10.61 4.75
N TYR A 44 1.20 -10.88 4.37
CA TYR A 44 1.76 -10.39 3.13
C TYR A 44 0.92 -10.85 1.94
N ARG A 45 0.55 -9.93 1.07
CA ARG A 45 -0.22 -10.24 -0.13
C ARG A 45 0.14 -9.30 -1.26
N GLU A 46 0.58 -9.88 -2.36
CA GLU A 46 0.87 -9.16 -3.59
C GLU A 46 -0.32 -9.27 -4.56
N GLN A 47 -0.65 -8.16 -5.19
CA GLN A 47 -1.70 -8.03 -6.21
C GLN A 47 -1.21 -7.06 -7.28
N ASP A 48 -1.80 -7.13 -8.48
CA ASP A 48 -1.41 -6.34 -9.65
C ASP A 48 -1.31 -4.82 -9.42
N TRP A 49 -2.04 -4.30 -8.43
CA TRP A 49 -2.11 -2.87 -8.12
C TRP A 49 -1.60 -2.51 -6.72
N MET A 50 -1.32 -3.48 -5.86
CA MET A 50 -0.89 -3.21 -4.48
C MET A 50 -0.25 -4.40 -3.79
N THR A 51 0.77 -4.10 -2.98
CA THR A 51 1.36 -5.05 -2.02
C THR A 51 0.92 -4.70 -0.60
N ASN A 52 0.35 -5.68 0.10
CA ASN A 52 0.13 -5.63 1.53
C ASN A 52 1.35 -6.14 2.28
N ILE A 53 1.89 -5.33 3.17
CA ILE A 53 3.01 -5.64 4.04
C ILE A 53 2.49 -5.68 5.49
N PRO A 54 2.74 -6.77 6.23
CA PRO A 54 2.35 -6.84 7.63
C PRO A 54 3.03 -5.75 8.48
N LEU A 55 2.35 -5.20 9.48
CA LEU A 55 2.91 -4.15 10.36
C LEU A 55 4.23 -4.59 11.01
N TYR A 56 4.36 -5.87 11.38
CA TYR A 56 5.59 -6.41 11.97
C TYR A 56 6.79 -6.43 11.01
N ALA A 57 6.55 -6.30 9.70
CA ALA A 57 7.58 -6.34 8.66
C ALA A 57 7.94 -4.94 8.13
N ILE A 58 7.34 -3.87 8.67
CA ILE A 58 7.58 -2.48 8.23
C ILE A 58 9.06 -2.12 8.27
N SER A 59 9.75 -2.45 9.37
CA SER A 59 11.15 -2.08 9.58
C SER A 59 12.14 -2.77 8.65
N THR A 60 11.73 -3.86 7.99
CA THR A 60 12.57 -4.61 7.06
C THR A 60 12.35 -4.17 5.61
N TYR A 61 11.24 -3.48 5.34
CA TYR A 61 10.85 -3.08 3.99
C TYR A 61 11.44 -1.71 3.56
N PHE A 62 11.78 -0.86 4.53
CA PHE A 62 12.42 0.43 4.33
C PHE A 62 13.89 0.37 4.70
#